data_AF-A0A354BNV1-F1
#
_entry.id   AF-A0A354BNV1-F1
#
_cell.length_a   1.000
_cell.length_b   1.000
_cell.length_c   1.000
_cell.angle_alpha   90.00
_cell.angle_beta   90.00
_cell.angle_gamma   90.00
#
_symmetry.space_group_name_H-M   'P 1'
#
loop_
_entity.id
_entity.type
_entity.pdbx_description
1 polymer ?
#
loop_
_entity_poly.entity_id
_entity_poly.type
_entity_poly.pdbx_seq_one_letter_code
_entity_poly.pdbx_strand_id
1 'polypeptide(L)' 'MIRHAKEGIAHEKEAIKHLEEAIQGSDNAHAKEALEHAKESMKHAEESLSHAEEAQHHPAKKK' A
#
# COMPACT_ATOMS: atom_id res chain seq x y z
N MET A 1 -14.60 4.47 -5.26
CA MET A 1 -13.37 4.90 -4.56
C MET A 1 -12.77 3.75 -3.74
N ILE A 2 -13.46 3.20 -2.73
CA ILE A 2 -12.97 2.06 -1.93
C ILE A 2 -12.59 0.83 -2.77
N ARG A 3 -13.40 0.49 -3.79
CA ARG A 3 -13.08 -0.62 -4.70
C ARG A 3 -11.74 -0.42 -5.42
N HIS A 4 -11.52 0.77 -6.01
CA HIS A 4 -10.24 1.09 -6.67
C HIS A 4 -9.07 1.14 -5.68
N ALA A 5 -9.30 1.55 -4.42
CA ALA A 5 -8.26 1.49 -3.39
C ALA A 5 -7.87 0.05 -3.06
N LYS A 6 -8.83 -0.88 -2.97
CA LYS A 6 -8.56 -2.32 -2.80
C LYS A 6 -7.82 -2.91 -3.99
N GLU A 7 -8.20 -2.55 -5.21
CA GLU A 7 -7.48 -2.96 -6.44
C GLU A 7 -6.04 -2.40 -6.46
N GLY A 8 -5.85 -1.14 -6.06
CA GLY A 8 -4.52 -0.51 -5.93
C GLY A 8 -3.62 -1.23 -4.92
N ILE A 9 -4.15 -1.59 -3.74
CA ILE A 9 -3.40 -2.36 -2.74
C ILE A 9 -3.01 -3.75 -3.27
N ALA A 10 -3.87 -4.39 -4.07
CA ALA A 10 -3.54 -5.68 -4.68
C ALA A 10 -2.39 -5.54 -5.69
N HIS A 11 -2.39 -4.50 -6.52
CA HIS A 11 -1.29 -4.21 -7.45
C HIS A 11 0.02 -3.89 -6.71
N GLU A 12 -0.05 -3.09 -5.63
CA GLU A 12 1.12 -2.76 -4.82
C GLU A 12 1.75 -4.02 -4.19
N LYS A 13 0.92 -4.95 -3.70
CA LYS A 13 1.40 -6.25 -3.16
C LYS A 13 2.15 -7.06 -4.21
N GLU A 14 1.63 -7.13 -5.44
CA GLU A 14 2.33 -7.83 -6.53
C GLU A 14 3.62 -7.11 -6.94
N ALA A 15 3.62 -5.77 -6.96
CA ALA A 15 4.83 -4.98 -7.25
C ALA A 15 5.93 -5.20 -6.19
N ILE A 16 5.57 -5.22 -4.90
CA ILE A 16 6.48 -5.55 -3.80
C ILE A 16 7.06 -6.95 -3.98
N LYS A 17 6.22 -7.95 -4.29
CA LYS A 17 6.68 -9.31 -4.53
C LYS A 17 7.70 -9.39 -5.68
N HIS A 18 7.42 -8.72 -6.81
CA HIS A 18 8.36 -8.66 -7.92
C HIS A 18 9.66 -7.93 -7.56
N LEU A 19 9.60 -6.88 -6.74
CA LEU A 19 10.80 -6.25 -6.21
C LEU A 19 11.60 -7.24 -5.34
N GLU A 20 10.95 -7.96 -4.42
CA GLU A 20 11.60 -8.95 -3.55
C GLU A 20 12.30 -10.05 -4.37
N GLU A 21 11.63 -10.57 -5.40
CA GLU A 21 12.22 -11.55 -6.34
C GLU A 21 13.41 -10.95 -7.11
N ALA A 22 13.29 -9.71 -7.60
CA ALA A 22 14.33 -9.05 -8.39
C ALA A 22 15.58 -8.71 -7.56
N ILE A 23 15.43 -8.46 -6.26
CA ILE A 23 16.55 -8.16 -5.36
C ILE A 23 17.05 -9.39 -4.61
N GLN A 24 16.44 -10.55 -4.81
CA GLN A 24 16.85 -11.78 -4.14
C GLN A 24 18.31 -12.10 -4.50
N GLY A 25 19.18 -12.16 -3.48
CA GLY A 25 20.61 -12.40 -3.66
C GLY A 25 21.39 -11.18 -4.18
N SER A 26 20.78 -9.99 -4.20
CA SER A 26 21.43 -8.73 -4.56
C SER A 26 21.82 -7.91 -3.33
N ASP A 27 23.00 -7.32 -3.36
CA ASP A 27 23.47 -6.35 -2.36
C ASP A 27 23.25 -4.89 -2.76
N ASN A 28 22.41 -4.65 -3.78
CA ASN A 28 22.08 -3.30 -4.22
C ASN A 28 21.27 -2.55 -3.15
N ALA A 29 21.92 -1.61 -2.46
CA ALA A 29 21.32 -0.80 -1.40
C ALA A 29 20.10 0.00 -1.86
N HIS A 30 20.13 0.58 -3.07
CA HIS A 30 18.99 1.34 -3.60
C HIS A 30 17.77 0.46 -3.87
N ALA A 31 17.99 -0.80 -4.25
CA ALA A 31 16.91 -1.73 -4.50
C ALA A 31 16.24 -2.19 -3.19
N LYS A 32 17.04 -2.33 -2.11
CA LYS A 32 16.53 -2.57 -0.75
C LYS A 32 15.76 -1.34 -0.23
N GLU A 33 16.26 -0.12 -0.46
CA GLU A 33 15.57 1.12 -0.10
C GLU A 33 14.24 1.30 -0.86
N ALA A 34 14.23 1.00 -2.16
CA ALA A 34 13.00 1.03 -2.96
C ALA A 34 11.95 0.04 -2.43
N LEU A 35 12.37 -1.16 -1.98
CA LEU A 35 11.48 -2.13 -1.35
C LEU A 35 10.90 -1.60 -0.03
N GLU A 36 11.72 -0.96 0.82
CA GLU A 36 11.25 -0.34 2.07
C GLU A 36 10.21 0.74 1.79
N HIS A 37 10.47 1.65 0.84
CA HIS A 37 9.50 2.68 0.46
C HIS A 37 8.20 2.12 -0.11
N ALA A 38 8.26 1.04 -0.90
CA ALA A 38 7.06 0.37 -1.39
C ALA A 38 6.24 -0.21 -0.22
N LYS A 39 6.90 -0.82 0.78
CA LYS A 39 6.24 -1.33 1.99
C LYS A 39 5.61 -0.21 2.82
N GLU A 40 6.27 0.94 2.97
CA GLU A 40 5.69 2.12 3.63
C GLU A 40 4.47 2.68 2.88
N SER A 41 4.58 2.82 1.56
CA SER A 41 3.48 3.25 0.69
C SER A 41 2.25 2.35 0.85
N MET A 42 2.48 1.03 0.87
CA MET A 42 1.44 0.03 1.07
C MET A 42 0.74 0.18 2.43
N LYS A 43 1.50 0.42 3.50
CA LYS A 43 0.92 0.68 4.83
C LYS A 43 0.02 1.92 4.82
N HIS A 44 0.47 3.02 4.21
CA HIS A 44 -0.34 4.24 4.10
C HIS A 44 -1.61 4.04 3.26
N ALA A 45 -1.55 3.20 2.22
CA ALA A 45 -2.71 2.84 1.41
C ALA A 45 -3.73 2.03 2.24
N GLU A 46 -3.28 1.09 3.07
CA GLU A 46 -4.13 0.32 3.98
C GLU A 46 -4.78 1.21 5.07
N GLU A 47 -4.01 2.12 5.68
CA GLU A 47 -4.54 3.11 6.64
C GLU A 47 -5.59 4.03 5.99
N SER A 48 -5.32 4.52 4.78
CA SER A 48 -6.25 5.34 4.02
C SER A 48 -7.54 4.58 3.69
N LEU A 49 -7.44 3.29 3.36
CA LEU A 49 -8.58 2.44 3.12
C LEU A 49 -9.41 2.25 4.40
N SER A 50 -8.77 1.97 5.54
CA SER A 50 -9.44 1.85 6.84
C SER A 50 -10.23 3.11 7.16
N HIS A 51 -9.60 4.28 7.05
CA HIS A 51 -10.29 5.56 7.29
C HIS A 51 -11.46 5.80 6.33
N ALA A 52 -11.31 5.43 5.05
CA ALA A 52 -12.40 5.53 4.09
C ALA A 52 -13.57 4.60 4.43
N GLU A 53 -13.29 3.38 4.90
CA GLU A 53 -14.32 2.44 5.36
C GLU A 53 -14.99 2.94 6.65
N GLU A 54 -14.25 3.47 7.63
CA GLU A 54 -14.80 4.07 8.84
C GLU A 54 -15.71 5.27 8.55
N ALA A 55 -15.31 6.14 7.61
CA ALA A 55 -16.10 7.30 7.20
C ALA A 55 -17.44 6.91 6.53
N GLN A 56 -17.53 5.72 5.92
CA GLN A 56 -18.81 5.20 5.41
C GLN A 56 -19.76 4.78 6.54
N HIS A 57 -19.23 4.30 7.67
CA HIS A 57 -20.02 3.82 8.80
C HIS A 57 -20.36 4.94 9.80
N HIS A 58 -19.55 5.99 9.86
CA HIS A 58 -19.79 7.18 10.67
C HIS A 58 -19.76 8.43 9.79
N PRO A 59 -20.85 8.73 9.06
CA PRO A 59 -20.94 9.99 8.36
C PRO A 59 -20.83 11.11 9.40
N ALA A 60 -19.86 12.01 9.22
CA ALA A 60 -19.70 13.17 10.09
C ALA A 60 -21.06 13.84 10.27
N LYS A 61 -21.48 14.03 11.54
CA LYS A 61 -22.74 14.72 11.86
C LYS A 61 -22.70 16.09 11.19
N LYS A 62 -23.47 16.26 10.11
CA LYS A 62 -23.71 17.57 9.49
C LYS A 62 -24.35 18.44 10.58
N LYS A 63 -23.61 19.46 11.03
CA LYS A 63 -24.18 20.56 11.82
C LYS A 63 -25.05 21.44 10.94
#